data_AF-A0A838EW55-F1
#
_entry.id   AF-A0A838EW55-F1
#
_cell.length_a   1.000
_cell.length_b   1.000
_cell.length_c   1.000
_cell.angle_alpha   90.00
_cell.angle_beta   90.00
_cell.angle_gamma   90.00
#
_symmetry.space_group_name_H-M   'P 1'
#
loop_
_entity.id
_entity.type
_entity.pdbx_description
1 polymer ?
#
loop_
_entity_poly.entity_id
_entity_poly.type
_entity_poly.pdbx_seq_one_letter_code
_entity_poly.pdbx_strand_id
1 'polypeptide(L)' 'MRKIVFPAVENATEDGLVAVGGDLEVDTLITAYQQGIFPWPVSLDFPLAWFSPDPRGILEAKELHVSKSFAKFLKKNPY' A
#
# COMPACT_ATOMS: atom_id res chain seq x y z
N MET A 1 -10.15 -17.96 -13.09
CA MET A 1 -9.50 -17.13 -12.06
C MET A 1 -8.87 -18.03 -11.03
N ARG A 2 -7.62 -17.76 -10.63
CA ARG A 2 -6.95 -18.54 -9.58
C ARG A 2 -7.60 -18.25 -8.23
N LYS A 3 -7.68 -19.24 -7.34
CA LYS A 3 -8.12 -19.03 -5.96
C LYS A 3 -6.93 -18.53 -5.14
N ILE A 4 -7.01 -17.29 -4.68
CA ILE A 4 -5.95 -16.62 -3.92
C ILE A 4 -6.53 -16.28 -2.56
N VAL A 5 -5.81 -16.64 -1.49
CA VAL A 5 -6.27 -16.48 -0.12
C VAL A 5 -5.14 -15.83 0.67
N PHE A 6 -5.39 -14.64 1.20
CA PHE A 6 -4.54 -14.02 2.20
C PHE A 6 -5.06 -14.35 3.61
N PRO A 7 -4.16 -14.39 4.62
CA PRO A 7 -4.58 -14.33 6.01
C PRO A 7 -5.42 -13.08 6.30
N ALA A 8 -6.30 -13.18 7.29
CA ALA A 8 -7.10 -12.03 7.74
C ALA A 8 -6.17 -10.92 8.28
N VAL A 9 -6.42 -9.67 7.91
CA VAL A 9 -5.55 -8.52 8.22
C VAL A 9 -5.46 -8.23 9.72
N GLU A 10 -6.43 -8.67 10.49
CA GLU A 10 -6.46 -8.59 11.95
C GLU A 10 -5.39 -9.47 12.61
N ASN A 11 -4.83 -10.42 11.85
CA ASN A 11 -3.72 -11.27 12.30
C ASN A 11 -2.35 -10.75 11.86
N ALA A 12 -2.28 -9.52 11.32
CA ALA A 12 -1.01 -8.89 10.97
C ALA A 12 -0.14 -8.70 12.22
N THR A 13 1.18 -8.64 12.04
CA THR A 13 2.10 -8.23 13.11
C THR A 13 1.88 -6.77 13.51
N GLU A 14 2.50 -6.31 14.60
CA GLU A 14 2.46 -4.90 15.01
C GLU A 14 2.97 -3.94 13.91
N ASP A 15 3.94 -4.39 13.10
CA ASP A 15 4.45 -3.65 11.93
C ASP A 15 3.57 -3.80 10.68
N GLY A 16 2.44 -4.53 10.77
CA GLY A 16 1.50 -4.76 9.69
C GLY A 16 1.85 -5.90 8.75
N LEU A 17 2.80 -6.79 9.05
CA LEU A 17 3.14 -7.92 8.18
C LEU A 17 2.03 -8.98 8.18
N VAL A 18 1.50 -9.31 7.01
CA VAL A 18 0.39 -10.27 6.82
C VAL A 18 0.89 -11.61 6.28
N ALA A 19 1.76 -11.60 5.28
CA ALA A 19 2.26 -12.81 4.63
C ALA A 19 3.64 -12.61 3.99
N VAL A 20 4.33 -13.72 3.72
CA VAL A 20 5.63 -13.76 3.03
C VAL A 20 5.57 -14.81 1.92
N GLY A 21 6.08 -14.49 0.73
CA GLY A 21 6.07 -15.32 -0.47
C GLY A 21 5.00 -14.91 -1.49
N GLY A 22 4.60 -15.85 -2.35
CA GLY A 22 3.64 -15.61 -3.43
C GLY A 22 4.27 -14.99 -4.69
N ASP A 23 3.45 -14.30 -5.47
CA ASP A 23 3.80 -13.72 -6.77
C ASP A 23 3.18 -12.32 -6.95
N LEU A 24 3.62 -11.58 -7.97
CA LEU A 24 3.04 -10.28 -8.35
C LEU A 24 2.11 -10.38 -9.56
N GLU A 25 1.50 -11.55 -9.77
CA GLU A 25 0.54 -11.74 -10.85
C GLU A 25 -0.73 -10.90 -10.61
N VAL A 26 -1.40 -10.53 -11.69
CA VAL A 26 -2.56 -9.60 -11.67
C VAL A 26 -3.65 -10.04 -10.68
N ASP A 27 -4.04 -11.32 -10.72
CA ASP A 27 -5.06 -11.86 -9.80
C ASP A 27 -4.65 -11.70 -8.33
N THR A 28 -3.35 -11.85 -8.01
CA THR A 28 -2.81 -11.74 -6.65
C THR A 28 -2.88 -10.32 -6.15
N LEU A 29 -2.44 -9.37 -6.99
CA LEU A 29 -2.48 -7.94 -6.68
C LEU A 29 -3.91 -7.47 -6.46
N ILE A 30 -4.84 -7.81 -7.37
CA ILE A 30 -6.25 -7.43 -7.21
C ILE A 30 -6.80 -7.96 -5.89
N THR A 31 -6.55 -9.24 -5.58
CA THR A 31 -7.03 -9.86 -4.33
C THR A 31 -6.44 -9.16 -3.09
N ALA A 32 -5.14 -8.87 -3.10
CA ALA A 32 -4.47 -8.19 -1.99
C ALA A 32 -5.03 -6.77 -1.76
N TYR A 33 -5.08 -5.94 -2.81
CA TYR A 33 -5.55 -4.56 -2.70
C TYR A 33 -7.01 -4.46 -2.27
N GLN A 34 -7.87 -5.38 -2.71
CA GLN A 34 -9.26 -5.46 -2.26
C GLN A 34 -9.41 -5.72 -0.76
N GLN A 35 -8.41 -6.35 -0.14
CA GLN A 35 -8.35 -6.65 1.29
C GLN A 35 -7.52 -5.63 2.08
N GLY A 36 -7.07 -4.54 1.44
CA GLY A 36 -6.20 -3.54 2.08
C GLY A 36 -4.73 -3.96 2.20
N ILE A 37 -4.34 -5.07 1.60
CA ILE A 37 -2.98 -5.61 1.65
C ILE A 37 -2.16 -5.10 0.47
N PHE A 38 -0.90 -4.71 0.69
CA PHE A 38 0.00 -4.30 -0.39
C PHE A 38 1.36 -5.01 -0.30
N PRO A 39 2.00 -5.29 -1.45
CA PRO A 39 3.34 -5.86 -1.47
C PRO A 39 4.38 -4.78 -1.15
N TRP A 40 5.35 -5.10 -0.29
CA TRP A 40 6.51 -4.24 -0.04
C TRP A 40 7.77 -5.11 0.14
N PRO A 41 8.68 -5.16 -0.86
CA PRO A 41 9.91 -5.93 -0.74
C PRO A 41 10.85 -5.30 0.29
N VAL A 42 11.19 -6.06 1.34
CA VAL A 42 12.04 -5.61 2.44
C VAL A 42 13.52 -5.59 2.03
N SER A 43 13.97 -6.57 1.25
CA SER A 43 15.27 -6.57 0.57
C SER A 43 15.25 -7.54 -0.63
N LEU A 44 16.31 -7.54 -1.45
CA LEU A 44 16.47 -8.51 -2.54
C LEU A 44 16.72 -9.95 -2.05
N ASP A 45 17.20 -10.09 -0.80
CA ASP A 45 17.55 -11.39 -0.21
C ASP A 45 16.37 -12.02 0.55
N PHE A 46 15.28 -11.27 0.75
CA PHE A 46 14.07 -11.76 1.40
C PHE A 46 12.96 -12.03 0.38
N PRO A 47 12.11 -13.05 0.63
CA PRO A 47 10.91 -13.24 -0.18
C PRO A 47 9.99 -12.02 -0.11
N LEU A 48 9.12 -11.87 -1.11
CA LEU A 48 8.12 -10.80 -1.16
C LEU A 48 7.28 -10.78 0.13
N ALA A 49 7.17 -9.62 0.75
CA ALA A 49 6.37 -9.42 1.95
C ALA A 49 5.11 -8.62 1.64
N TRP A 50 4.03 -8.94 2.35
CA TRP A 50 2.70 -8.35 2.18
C TRP A 50 2.26 -7.69 3.48
N PHE A 51 1.82 -6.43 3.40
CA PHE A 51 1.55 -5.60 4.57
C PHE A 51 0.14 -5.02 4.59
N SER A 52 -0.40 -4.83 5.79
CA SER A 52 -1.59 -4.05 6.12
C SER A 52 -1.43 -3.43 7.51
N PRO A 53 -0.75 -2.26 7.62
CA PRO A 53 -0.46 -1.62 8.89
C PRO A 53 -1.69 -0.98 9.52
N ASP A 54 -1.70 -0.97 10.86
CA ASP A 54 -2.66 -0.27 11.71
C ASP A 54 -1.88 0.58 12.74
N PRO A 55 -1.95 1.93 12.68
CA PRO A 55 -2.82 2.75 11.84
C PRO A 55 -2.37 2.81 10.37
N ARG A 56 -3.35 2.94 9.47
CA ARG A 56 -3.11 3.10 8.03
C ARG A 56 -2.98 4.57 7.65
N GLY A 57 -1.88 4.92 6.99
CA GLY A 57 -1.70 6.25 6.38
C GLY A 57 -2.72 6.49 5.27
N ILE A 58 -3.57 7.50 5.44
CA ILE A 58 -4.55 7.96 4.45
C ILE A 58 -4.36 9.45 4.15
N LEU A 59 -4.64 9.84 2.92
CA LEU A 59 -4.72 11.25 2.50
C LEU A 59 -6.13 11.51 2.01
N GLU A 60 -6.90 12.26 2.78
CA GLU A 60 -8.21 12.71 2.32
C GLU A 60 -8.02 13.79 1.25
N ALA A 61 -8.44 13.51 0.01
CA ALA A 61 -8.18 14.40 -1.12
C ALA A 61 -8.75 15.82 -0.91
N LYS A 62 -9.89 15.93 -0.22
CA LYS A 62 -10.52 17.21 0.16
C LYS A 62 -9.73 17.99 1.21
N GLU A 63 -8.83 17.33 1.94
CA GLU A 63 -8.02 17.91 3.03
C GLU A 63 -6.55 18.11 2.62
N LEU A 64 -6.25 17.97 1.33
CA LEU A 64 -4.91 18.20 0.81
C LEU A 64 -4.43 19.60 1.20
N HIS A 65 -3.40 19.66 2.03
CA HIS A 65 -2.78 20.92 2.42
C HIS A 65 -1.87 21.45 1.31
N VAL A 66 -2.30 22.54 0.65
CA VAL A 66 -1.49 23.27 -0.31
C VAL A 66 -0.95 24.54 0.36
N SER A 67 0.35 24.57 0.65
CA SER A 67 0.98 25.74 1.26
C SER A 67 0.92 26.97 0.34
N LYS A 68 0.93 28.18 0.91
CA LYS A 68 0.85 29.43 0.13
C LYS A 68 1.99 29.58 -0.89
N SER A 69 3.21 29.18 -0.51
CA SER A 69 4.37 29.21 -1.40
C SER A 69 4.23 28.20 -2.53
N PHE A 70 3.72 27.00 -2.24
CA PHE A 70 3.48 25.98 -3.26
C PHE A 70 2.37 26.39 -4.23
N ALA A 71 1.27 26.97 -3.74
CA ALA A 71 0.22 27.52 -4.60
C ALA A 71 0.75 28.63 -5.53
N LYS A 72 1.68 29.48 -5.06
CA LYS A 72 2.34 30.50 -5.89
C LYS A 72 3.27 29.87 -6.93
N PHE A 73 3.97 28.81 -6.57
CA PHE A 73 4.82 28.03 -7.47
C PHE A 73 4.00 27.39 -8.60
N LEU A 74 2.89 26.72 -8.26
CA LEU A 74 1.99 26.06 -9.23
C LEU A 74 1.38 27.04 -10.25
N LYS A 75 1.09 28.28 -9.83
CA LYS A 75 0.62 29.34 -10.75
C LYS A 75 1.64 29.72 -11.83
N LYS A 76 2.93 29.44 -11.61
CA LYS A 76 4.03 29.77 -12.53
C LYS A 76 4.59 28.55 -13.24
N ASN A 77 4.37 27.36 -12.68
CA ASN A 77 4.90 26.09 -13.17
C ASN A 77 3.76 25.08 -13.19
N PRO A 78 3.08 24.90 -14.34
CA PRO A 78 1.93 24.02 -14.46
C PRO A 78 2.30 22.52 -14.50
N TYR A 79 3.57 22.16 -14.30
CA TYR A 79 4.08 20.78 -14.27
C TYR A 79 5.13 20.64 -13.16
#